data_AF-A0A914H969-F1
#
_entry.id   AF-A0A914H969-F1
#
_cell.length_a   1.000
_cell.length_b   1.000
_cell.length_c   1.000
_cell.angle_alpha   90.00
_cell.angle_beta   90.00
_cell.angle_gamma   90.00
#
_symmetry.space_group_name_H-M   'P 1'
#
loop_
_entity.id
_entity.type
_entity.pdbx_description
1 polymer ?
#
loop_
_entity_poly.entity_id
_entity_poly.type
_entity_poly.pdbx_seq_one_letter_code
_entity_poly.pdbx_strand_id
1 'polypeptide(L)'
;MFSKSVVTAFALLTALAFLDLICWADDSALVEVAKTSLPSMESRQDPCQDFYAFACSRNIKWWDGVHPMFKLFNELADENPAKSMTENMLKRAWHICMQENSSNATKIWAKISTKFFDQFGGMPALVGQGWQQSTVKSSQTFWRMIGKLLSETIDPFFIIDAFTVDDPNVRNVFCVKPPKLLVSRQLLLKHELQHMVEESKVRMLQGFSGAYLDKQYLKRSIDDVFEFQRRLAQQILPDVERNINININNTFTLNSLSNAFPSINWTAFFDGFGILELLLESERKSNNSFSLIVPDLNYVGFLNTIFEGQHQQQQQWATNQTVFNLIGTKISFMDNETRGRDSRASLGNCLTQMIEVMPFAIGYSYVKIIENREDIINDVKQLTTFIFEAFAEMLNSTSWATAETKRHAQAKL
;
A
#
# COMPACT_ATOMS: atom_id res chain seq x y z
N MET A 1 -70.97 18.09 21.90
CA MET A 1 -70.23 17.26 22.88
C MET A 1 -69.67 16.06 22.13
N PHE A 2 -68.48 16.17 21.56
CA PHE A 2 -67.77 14.98 21.06
C PHE A 2 -67.36 14.16 22.28
N SER A 3 -67.87 12.93 22.35
CA SER A 3 -67.60 12.02 23.47
C SER A 3 -66.10 11.86 23.66
N LYS A 4 -65.62 12.02 24.90
CA LYS A 4 -64.22 11.77 25.29
C LYS A 4 -63.70 10.42 24.76
N SER A 5 -64.60 9.44 24.56
CA SER A 5 -64.31 8.12 24.01
C SER A 5 -63.83 8.12 22.55
N VAL A 6 -64.24 9.10 21.73
CA VAL A 6 -63.82 9.17 20.31
C VAL A 6 -62.40 9.74 20.20
N VAL A 7 -62.07 10.72 21.06
CA VAL A 7 -60.73 11.32 21.11
C VAL A 7 -59.70 10.34 21.68
N THR A 8 -60.05 9.55 22.71
CA THR A 8 -59.18 8.48 23.19
C THR A 8 -59.03 7.34 22.20
N ALA A 9 -60.09 6.96 21.47
CA ALA A 9 -60.00 5.94 20.42
C ALA A 9 -59.11 6.40 19.25
N PHE A 10 -59.21 7.66 18.84
CA PHE A 10 -58.37 8.23 17.78
C PHE A 10 -56.90 8.35 18.23
N ALA A 11 -56.66 8.74 19.48
CA ALA A 11 -55.31 8.79 20.06
C ALA A 11 -54.67 7.38 20.19
N LEU A 12 -55.47 6.36 20.55
CA LEU A 12 -55.05 4.96 20.58
C LEU A 12 -54.79 4.41 19.17
N LEU A 13 -55.62 4.75 18.18
CA LEU A 13 -55.42 4.36 16.78
C LEU A 13 -54.19 5.03 16.16
N THR A 14 -53.92 6.30 16.49
CA THR A 14 -52.68 6.98 16.08
C THR A 14 -51.46 6.40 16.81
N ALA A 15 -51.57 6.06 18.10
CA ALA A 15 -50.49 5.41 18.84
C ALA A 15 -50.20 3.99 18.32
N LEU A 16 -51.24 3.23 17.95
CA LEU A 16 -51.12 1.91 17.33
C LEU A 16 -50.56 1.98 15.91
N ALA A 17 -50.95 2.99 15.11
CA ALA A 17 -50.35 3.24 13.80
C ALA A 17 -48.88 3.68 13.87
N PHE A 18 -48.47 4.35 14.97
CA PHE A 18 -47.05 4.61 15.26
C PHE A 18 -46.31 3.36 15.76
N LEU A 19 -46.99 2.41 16.40
CA LEU A 19 -46.43 1.12 16.82
C LEU A 19 -46.19 0.17 15.63
N ASP A 20 -46.97 0.25 14.56
CA ASP A 20 -46.74 -0.51 13.32
C ASP A 20 -45.62 0.09 12.44
N LEU A 21 -45.20 1.34 12.70
CA LEU A 21 -44.09 2.00 11.99
C LEU A 21 -42.73 1.81 12.67
N ILE A 22 -42.72 1.35 13.92
CA ILE A 22 -41.51 0.87 14.58
C ILE A 22 -41.31 -0.55 14.06
N CYS A 23 -40.29 -0.77 13.22
CA CYS A 23 -39.92 -2.12 12.78
C CYS A 23 -39.96 -3.05 13.99
N TRP A 24 -40.94 -3.98 14.00
CA TRP A 24 -41.07 -4.90 15.10
C TRP A 24 -39.76 -5.67 15.24
N ALA A 25 -39.34 -5.78 16.49
CA ALA A 25 -38.03 -6.17 16.99
C ALA A 25 -37.61 -7.62 16.70
N ASP A 26 -38.12 -8.25 15.64
CA ASP A 26 -37.81 -9.64 15.28
C ASP A 26 -36.63 -9.76 14.31
N ASP A 27 -36.23 -8.67 13.64
CA ASP A 27 -34.98 -8.64 12.89
C ASP A 27 -33.81 -8.27 13.82
N SER A 28 -33.15 -9.31 14.34
CA SER A 28 -31.98 -9.18 15.22
C SER A 28 -30.88 -8.31 14.59
N ALA A 29 -30.77 -8.26 13.26
CA ALA A 29 -29.79 -7.45 12.57
C ALA A 29 -30.11 -5.96 12.65
N LEU A 30 -31.37 -5.55 12.50
CA LEU A 30 -31.76 -4.14 12.65
C LEU A 30 -31.51 -3.62 14.08
N VAL A 31 -31.81 -4.45 15.08
CA VAL A 31 -31.53 -4.13 16.48
C VAL A 31 -30.02 -4.02 16.72
N GLU A 32 -29.21 -4.87 16.11
CA GLU A 32 -27.75 -4.82 16.19
C GLU A 32 -27.16 -3.57 15.51
N VAL A 33 -27.67 -3.20 14.34
CA VAL A 33 -27.27 -1.97 13.63
C VAL A 33 -27.62 -0.73 14.46
N ALA A 34 -28.81 -0.67 15.05
CA ALA A 34 -29.21 0.43 15.93
C ALA A 34 -28.30 0.50 17.16
N LYS A 35 -28.01 -0.64 17.81
CA LYS A 35 -27.11 -0.72 18.97
C LYS A 35 -25.69 -0.28 18.66
N THR A 36 -25.19 -0.51 17.44
CA THR A 36 -23.83 -0.11 17.03
C THR A 36 -23.76 1.34 16.56
N SER A 37 -24.83 1.87 15.94
CA SER A 37 -24.82 3.21 15.34
C SER A 37 -25.19 4.32 16.34
N LEU A 38 -26.22 4.09 17.18
CA LEU A 38 -26.72 5.10 18.14
C LEU A 38 -25.65 5.63 19.11
N PRO A 39 -24.70 4.83 19.62
CA PRO A 39 -23.66 5.33 20.52
C PRO A 39 -22.72 6.36 19.90
N SER A 40 -22.58 6.36 18.57
CA SER A 40 -21.71 7.31 17.83
C SER A 40 -22.39 8.67 17.60
N MET A 41 -23.73 8.69 17.62
CA MET A 41 -24.53 9.88 17.32
C MET A 41 -24.69 10.80 18.55
N GLU A 42 -24.60 12.12 18.33
CA GLU A 42 -24.88 13.16 19.31
C GLU A 42 -26.15 13.94 18.93
N SER A 43 -27.27 13.53 19.51
CA SER A 43 -28.60 14.12 19.22
C SER A 43 -28.77 15.59 19.64
N ARG A 44 -27.81 16.15 20.38
CA ARG A 44 -27.79 17.59 20.71
C ARG A 44 -27.22 18.46 19.60
N GLN A 45 -26.50 17.89 18.64
CA GLN A 45 -26.01 18.62 17.48
C GLN A 45 -27.11 18.72 16.43
N ASP A 46 -27.21 19.86 15.77
CA ASP A 46 -28.14 20.04 14.66
C ASP A 46 -27.53 19.41 13.38
N PRO A 47 -28.13 18.34 12.82
CA PRO A 47 -27.61 17.70 11.61
C PRO A 47 -27.59 18.64 10.40
N CYS A 48 -28.42 19.70 10.39
CA CYS A 48 -28.42 20.70 9.33
C CYS A 48 -27.28 21.71 9.46
N GLN A 49 -26.65 21.83 10.64
CA GLN A 49 -25.50 22.71 10.88
C GLN A 49 -24.18 21.94 10.81
N ASP A 50 -24.11 20.78 11.47
CA ASP A 50 -22.93 19.93 11.49
C ASP A 50 -23.34 18.46 11.56
N PHE A 51 -23.58 17.88 10.39
CA PHE A 51 -23.93 16.46 10.26
C PHE A 51 -22.83 15.53 10.78
N TYR A 52 -21.55 15.94 10.64
CA TYR A 52 -20.44 15.15 11.16
C TYR A 52 -20.49 15.12 12.69
N ALA A 53 -20.68 16.28 13.33
CA ALA A 53 -20.80 16.33 14.78
C ALA A 53 -22.02 15.55 15.26
N PHE A 54 -23.16 15.66 14.57
CA PHE A 54 -24.35 14.88 14.88
C PHE A 54 -24.13 13.36 14.75
N ALA A 55 -23.44 12.89 13.71
CA ALA A 55 -23.29 11.47 13.45
C ALA A 55 -22.10 10.82 14.20
N CYS A 56 -21.07 11.60 14.56
CA CYS A 56 -19.76 11.07 14.94
C CYS A 56 -19.11 11.72 16.19
N SER A 57 -19.75 12.70 16.88
CA SER A 57 -19.12 13.40 18.02
C SER A 57 -18.94 12.55 19.27
N ARG A 58 -19.63 11.41 19.38
CA ARG A 58 -19.41 10.48 20.51
C ARG A 58 -18.37 9.45 20.14
N ASN A 59 -17.82 8.79 21.16
CA ASN A 59 -16.79 7.75 20.99
C ASN A 59 -17.20 6.74 19.91
N ILE A 60 -16.60 6.88 18.73
CA ILE A 60 -16.68 5.90 17.67
C ILE A 60 -15.98 4.64 18.21
N LYS A 61 -16.77 3.67 18.66
CA LYS A 61 -16.26 2.30 18.71
C LYS A 61 -16.18 1.86 17.27
N TRP A 62 -15.01 2.03 16.67
CA TRP A 62 -14.74 1.49 15.35
C TRP A 62 -15.11 0.01 15.38
N TRP A 63 -15.88 -0.41 14.37
CA TRP A 63 -16.06 -1.83 14.12
C TRP A 63 -14.66 -2.44 14.04
N ASP A 64 -14.37 -3.40 14.90
CA ASP A 64 -13.17 -4.23 14.76
C ASP A 64 -13.40 -5.10 13.51
N GLY A 65 -13.28 -4.51 12.30
CA GLY A 65 -13.38 -5.20 11.00
C GLY A 65 -12.36 -6.34 10.84
N VAL A 66 -11.52 -6.51 11.87
CA VAL A 66 -10.60 -7.59 12.08
C VAL A 66 -11.28 -8.87 12.57
N HIS A 67 -12.53 -8.83 13.06
CA HIS A 67 -13.22 -9.99 13.65
C HIS A 67 -13.37 -11.20 12.71
N PRO A 68 -13.77 -11.06 11.42
CA PRO A 68 -13.89 -12.20 10.51
C PRO A 68 -12.54 -12.79 10.11
N MET A 69 -11.54 -11.93 9.92
CA MET A 69 -10.17 -12.35 9.58
C MET A 69 -9.49 -13.02 10.78
N PHE A 70 -9.71 -12.53 11.99
CA PHE A 70 -9.27 -13.22 13.21
C PHE A 70 -9.93 -14.58 13.37
N LYS A 71 -11.23 -14.73 13.04
CA LYS A 71 -11.88 -16.05 13.01
C LYS A 71 -11.14 -17.01 12.08
N LEU A 72 -10.83 -16.60 10.86
CA LEU A 72 -10.04 -17.40 9.93
C LEU A 72 -8.67 -17.80 10.52
N PHE A 73 -7.91 -16.86 11.08
CA PHE A 73 -6.58 -17.17 11.60
C PHE A 73 -6.60 -18.00 12.88
N ASN A 74 -7.65 -17.91 13.69
CA ASN A 74 -7.88 -18.83 14.81
C ASN A 74 -8.18 -20.25 14.30
N GLU A 75 -9.05 -20.41 13.31
CA GLU A 75 -9.33 -21.72 12.68
C GLU A 75 -8.09 -22.31 11.95
N LEU A 76 -7.20 -21.45 11.44
CA LEU A 76 -5.93 -21.85 10.86
C LEU A 76 -4.90 -22.28 11.93
N ALA A 77 -4.94 -21.67 13.11
CA ALA A 77 -4.12 -22.03 14.26
C ALA A 77 -4.54 -23.36 14.90
N ASP A 78 -5.79 -23.79 14.70
CA ASP A 78 -6.27 -25.11 15.13
C ASP A 78 -5.57 -26.25 14.37
N GLU A 79 -5.37 -27.39 15.05
CA GLU A 79 -4.67 -28.61 14.58
C GLU A 79 -5.36 -29.33 13.41
N ASN A 80 -6.45 -28.78 12.88
CA ASN A 80 -7.15 -29.35 11.73
C ASN A 80 -6.20 -29.52 10.53
N PRO A 81 -6.18 -30.68 9.85
CA PRO A 81 -5.31 -30.91 8.71
C PRO A 81 -5.66 -29.92 7.59
N ALA A 82 -4.63 -29.27 7.03
CA ALA A 82 -4.80 -28.41 5.86
C ALA A 82 -5.37 -29.21 4.68
N LYS A 83 -6.44 -28.72 4.05
CA LYS A 83 -7.14 -29.43 2.97
C LYS A 83 -6.50 -29.21 1.60
N SER A 84 -5.55 -28.27 1.50
CA SER A 84 -4.82 -27.96 0.27
C SER A 84 -3.37 -27.53 0.56
N MET A 85 -2.54 -27.53 -0.48
CA MET A 85 -1.18 -26.98 -0.40
C MET A 85 -1.20 -25.49 -0.02
N THR A 86 -2.14 -24.72 -0.56
CA THR A 86 -2.34 -23.30 -0.26
C THR A 86 -2.64 -23.06 1.23
N GLU A 87 -3.58 -23.82 1.79
CA GLU A 87 -3.91 -23.74 3.23
C GLU A 87 -2.72 -24.16 4.10
N ASN A 88 -1.95 -25.17 3.67
CA ASN A 88 -0.76 -25.61 4.39
C ASN A 88 0.34 -24.54 4.42
N MET A 89 0.61 -23.90 3.27
CA MET A 89 1.55 -22.79 3.19
C MET A 89 1.11 -21.61 4.07
N LEU A 90 -0.19 -21.27 4.04
CA LEU A 90 -0.76 -20.22 4.87
C LEU A 90 -0.59 -20.51 6.37
N LYS A 91 -0.91 -21.74 6.82
CA LYS A 91 -0.69 -22.18 8.21
C LYS A 91 0.77 -22.10 8.64
N ARG A 92 1.70 -22.54 7.79
CA ARG A 92 3.14 -22.49 8.09
C ARG A 92 3.64 -21.05 8.20
N ALA A 93 3.29 -20.20 7.23
CA ALA A 93 3.71 -18.80 7.25
C ALA A 93 3.12 -18.04 8.45
N TRP A 94 1.85 -18.30 8.80
CA TRP A 94 1.24 -17.79 10.03
C TRP A 94 1.99 -18.23 11.30
N HIS A 95 2.30 -19.53 11.41
CA HIS A 95 3.03 -20.08 12.54
C HIS A 95 4.44 -19.48 12.68
N ILE A 96 5.15 -19.30 11.56
CA ILE A 96 6.46 -18.64 11.53
C ILE A 96 6.34 -17.21 12.04
N CYS A 97 5.39 -16.42 11.51
CA CYS A 97 5.19 -15.03 11.90
C CYS A 97 4.87 -14.89 13.39
N MET A 98 3.91 -15.67 13.89
CA MET A 98 3.51 -15.63 15.31
C MET A 98 4.63 -16.07 16.27
N GLN A 99 5.63 -16.82 15.78
CA GLN A 99 6.82 -17.24 16.53
C GLN A 99 8.03 -16.31 16.38
N GLU A 100 7.94 -15.24 15.56
CA GLU A 100 9.04 -14.29 15.36
C GLU A 100 9.42 -13.49 16.62
N ASN A 101 8.64 -13.59 17.70
CA ASN A 101 8.92 -12.90 18.96
C ASN A 101 10.04 -13.55 19.82
N SER A 102 10.96 -14.28 19.21
CA SER A 102 12.12 -14.88 19.87
C SER A 102 13.40 -14.11 19.56
N SER A 103 14.31 -13.98 20.54
CA SER A 103 15.66 -13.42 20.36
C SER A 103 16.48 -14.09 19.23
N ASN A 104 16.01 -15.21 18.70
CA ASN A 104 16.55 -15.89 17.53
C ASN A 104 16.16 -15.22 16.21
N ALA A 105 14.97 -14.61 16.07
CA ALA A 105 14.53 -13.96 14.83
C ALA A 105 15.40 -12.76 14.47
N THR A 106 15.76 -11.92 15.45
CA THR A 106 16.70 -10.80 15.25
C THR A 106 18.08 -11.28 14.80
N LYS A 107 18.58 -12.39 15.37
CA LYS A 107 19.86 -13.00 14.99
C LYS A 107 19.82 -13.63 13.60
N ILE A 108 18.74 -14.33 13.26
CA ILE A 108 18.52 -14.92 11.94
C ILE A 108 18.44 -13.82 10.90
N TRP A 109 17.68 -12.76 11.16
CA TRP A 109 17.57 -11.63 10.26
C TRP A 109 18.92 -10.93 10.09
N ALA A 110 19.64 -10.64 11.18
CA ALA A 110 20.99 -10.09 11.08
C ALA A 110 21.91 -10.98 10.22
N LYS A 111 21.85 -12.30 10.38
CA LYS A 111 22.63 -13.25 9.58
C LYS A 111 22.20 -13.30 8.11
N ILE A 112 20.90 -13.28 7.83
CA ILE A 112 20.34 -13.24 6.47
C ILE A 112 20.72 -11.93 5.80
N SER A 113 20.51 -10.80 6.47
CA SER A 113 20.88 -9.48 6.00
C SER A 113 22.38 -9.41 5.77
N THR A 114 23.24 -9.79 6.72
CA THR A 114 24.70 -9.78 6.48
C THR A 114 25.07 -10.63 5.27
N LYS A 115 24.61 -11.89 5.18
CA LYS A 115 24.91 -12.75 4.02
C LYS A 115 24.36 -12.20 2.70
N PHE A 116 23.18 -11.59 2.74
CA PHE A 116 22.55 -10.96 1.60
C PHE A 116 23.31 -9.71 1.17
N PHE A 117 23.84 -8.92 2.11
CA PHE A 117 24.58 -7.69 1.82
C PHE A 117 26.09 -7.89 1.60
N ASP A 118 26.66 -9.02 2.04
CA ASP A 118 28.06 -9.38 1.79
C ASP A 118 28.35 -9.47 0.29
N GLN A 119 27.39 -9.96 -0.50
CA GLN A 119 27.50 -9.98 -1.96
C GLN A 119 27.56 -8.56 -2.58
N PHE A 120 27.28 -7.52 -1.79
CA PHE A 120 27.33 -6.10 -2.17
C PHE A 120 28.50 -5.33 -1.55
N GLY A 121 29.47 -6.03 -0.93
CA GLY A 121 30.53 -5.38 -0.15
C GLY A 121 30.06 -4.87 1.22
N GLY A 122 28.95 -5.43 1.70
CA GLY A 122 28.26 -5.05 2.92
C GLY A 122 27.36 -3.83 2.73
N MET A 123 26.73 -3.39 3.82
CA MET A 123 25.88 -2.21 3.83
C MET A 123 26.73 -0.96 4.10
N PRO A 124 26.79 0.06 3.22
CA PRO A 124 27.67 1.22 3.46
C PRO A 124 27.35 1.95 4.77
N ALA A 125 26.08 1.96 5.19
CA ALA A 125 25.62 2.51 6.48
C ALA A 125 26.14 1.74 7.71
N LEU A 126 26.56 0.47 7.56
CA LEU A 126 27.04 -0.38 8.66
C LEU A 126 28.55 -0.67 8.60
N VAL A 127 29.13 -0.69 7.40
CA VAL A 127 30.56 -1.01 7.17
C VAL A 127 31.47 0.20 7.40
N GLY A 128 30.92 1.43 7.41
CA GLY A 128 31.72 2.60 7.74
C GLY A 128 32.66 3.03 6.61
N GLN A 129 33.78 3.65 6.99
CA GLN A 129 34.86 4.03 6.07
C GLN A 129 35.57 2.82 5.40
N GLY A 130 35.27 1.59 5.83
CA GLY A 130 35.75 0.37 5.21
C GLY A 130 34.97 -0.05 3.95
N TRP A 131 33.84 0.61 3.64
CA TRP A 131 33.08 0.30 2.42
C TRP A 131 33.86 0.76 1.19
N GLN A 132 34.50 -0.19 0.53
CA GLN A 132 35.32 0.07 -0.65
C GLN A 132 34.46 -0.10 -1.91
N GLN A 133 34.45 0.92 -2.78
CA GLN A 133 33.80 0.86 -4.09
C GLN A 133 34.30 -0.30 -4.96
N SER A 134 35.49 -0.85 -4.65
CA SER A 134 36.10 -1.98 -5.35
C SER A 134 35.23 -3.25 -5.40
N THR A 135 34.19 -3.34 -4.57
CA THR A 135 33.19 -4.42 -4.63
C THR A 135 32.14 -4.22 -5.74
N VAL A 136 31.81 -2.97 -6.10
CA VAL A 136 30.93 -2.62 -7.23
C VAL A 136 31.82 -2.17 -8.39
N LYS A 137 32.42 -3.15 -9.07
CA LYS A 137 33.52 -2.96 -10.04
C LYS A 137 33.13 -2.17 -11.31
N SER A 138 31.84 -1.95 -11.57
CA SER A 138 31.36 -1.25 -12.77
C SER A 138 29.93 -0.72 -12.64
N SER A 139 29.58 0.26 -13.48
CA SER A 139 28.19 0.70 -13.78
C SER A 139 27.22 -0.47 -13.94
N GLN A 140 27.61 -1.45 -14.74
CA GLN A 140 26.78 -2.60 -15.08
C GLN A 140 26.48 -3.45 -13.83
N THR A 141 27.49 -3.69 -12.99
CA THR A 141 27.31 -4.44 -11.75
C THR A 141 26.38 -3.70 -10.78
N PHE A 142 26.54 -2.38 -10.65
CA PHE A 142 25.68 -1.56 -9.78
C PHE A 142 24.21 -1.66 -10.20
N TRP A 143 23.91 -1.38 -11.46
CA TRP A 143 22.54 -1.34 -11.95
C TRP A 143 21.87 -2.72 -11.95
N ARG A 144 22.60 -3.78 -12.33
CA ARG A 144 22.12 -5.17 -12.20
C ARG A 144 21.80 -5.53 -10.76
N MET A 145 22.60 -5.07 -9.81
CA MET A 145 22.33 -5.27 -8.39
C MET A 145 21.06 -4.55 -7.94
N ILE A 146 20.87 -3.28 -8.31
CA ILE A 146 19.64 -2.53 -7.98
C ILE A 146 18.40 -3.24 -8.54
N GLY A 147 18.47 -3.74 -9.77
CA GLY A 147 17.39 -4.54 -10.37
C GLY A 147 17.09 -5.81 -9.57
N LYS A 148 18.13 -6.55 -9.17
CA LYS A 148 17.99 -7.77 -8.37
C LYS A 148 17.37 -7.49 -6.98
N LEU A 149 17.72 -6.37 -6.36
CA LEU A 149 17.12 -5.98 -5.08
C LEU A 149 15.61 -5.77 -5.24
N LEU A 150 15.20 -5.04 -6.28
CA LEU A 150 13.79 -4.82 -6.56
C LEU A 150 13.04 -6.12 -6.88
N SER A 151 13.65 -7.09 -7.58
CA SER A 151 13.01 -8.39 -7.85
C SER A 151 12.77 -9.21 -6.59
N GLU A 152 13.55 -8.94 -5.53
CA GLU A 152 13.41 -9.55 -4.20
C GLU A 152 12.54 -8.70 -3.27
N THR A 153 11.72 -7.79 -3.81
CA THR A 153 10.82 -6.86 -3.08
C THR A 153 11.54 -5.86 -2.16
N ILE A 154 12.80 -5.55 -2.47
CA ILE A 154 13.60 -4.56 -1.74
C ILE A 154 13.63 -3.26 -2.56
N ASP A 155 12.68 -2.37 -2.26
CA ASP A 155 12.48 -1.13 -2.99
C ASP A 155 13.70 -0.22 -2.92
N PRO A 156 14.32 0.11 -4.07
CA PRO A 156 15.40 1.07 -4.13
C PRO A 156 14.82 2.50 -4.24
N PHE A 157 15.47 3.36 -5.01
CA PHE A 157 15.07 4.75 -5.20
C PHE A 157 14.17 4.96 -6.44
N PHE A 158 13.62 3.89 -7.03
CA PHE A 158 12.49 3.87 -7.98
C PHE A 158 11.96 2.44 -8.08
N ILE A 159 10.76 2.25 -8.61
CA ILE A 159 10.12 0.93 -8.70
C ILE A 159 9.60 0.67 -10.12
N ILE A 160 9.31 -0.61 -10.37
CA ILE A 160 8.75 -1.13 -11.62
C ILE A 160 7.39 -1.75 -11.31
N ASP A 161 6.36 -1.20 -11.93
CA ASP A 161 5.01 -1.78 -11.90
C ASP A 161 4.66 -2.33 -13.27
N ALA A 162 3.85 -3.38 -13.31
CA ALA A 162 3.25 -3.87 -14.53
C ALA A 162 1.80 -3.38 -14.63
N PHE A 163 1.43 -2.84 -15.79
CA PHE A 163 0.07 -2.39 -16.08
C PHE A 163 -0.43 -3.00 -17.38
N THR A 164 -1.74 -3.19 -17.45
CA THR A 164 -2.44 -3.42 -18.71
C THR A 164 -2.88 -2.07 -19.26
N VAL A 165 -2.56 -1.79 -20.51
CA VAL A 165 -3.03 -0.57 -21.20
C VAL A 165 -4.13 -0.94 -22.19
N ASP A 166 -5.07 -0.02 -22.37
CA ASP A 166 -6.17 -0.16 -23.33
C ASP A 166 -5.69 0.21 -24.73
N ASP A 167 -4.63 -0.46 -25.20
CA ASP A 167 -4.10 -0.36 -26.56
C ASP A 167 -4.32 -1.72 -27.27
N PRO A 168 -4.94 -1.74 -28.47
CA PRO A 168 -5.23 -2.99 -29.17
C PRO A 168 -3.97 -3.79 -29.55
N ASN A 169 -2.81 -3.15 -29.67
CA ASN A 169 -1.54 -3.75 -30.07
C ASN A 169 -0.57 -3.99 -28.89
N VAL A 170 -0.78 -3.33 -27.76
CA VAL A 170 0.07 -3.45 -26.56
C VAL A 170 -0.79 -3.77 -25.36
N ARG A 171 -0.75 -5.01 -24.86
CA ARG A 171 -1.60 -5.40 -23.73
C ARG A 171 -0.95 -5.17 -22.37
N ASN A 172 0.36 -5.38 -22.24
CA ASN A 172 1.06 -5.26 -20.95
C ASN A 172 2.32 -4.41 -21.11
N VAL A 173 2.53 -3.50 -20.17
CA VAL A 173 3.66 -2.58 -20.17
C VAL A 173 4.23 -2.46 -18.76
N PHE A 174 5.54 -2.20 -18.69
CA PHE A 174 6.20 -1.92 -17.43
C PHE A 174 6.35 -0.41 -17.24
N CYS A 175 6.20 0.05 -16.01
CA CYS A 175 6.20 1.46 -15.68
C CYS A 175 7.33 1.75 -14.70
N VAL A 176 8.22 2.68 -15.07
CA VAL A 176 9.29 3.18 -14.21
C VAL A 176 8.78 4.40 -13.47
N LYS A 177 8.63 4.31 -12.15
CA LYS A 177 8.05 5.40 -11.35
C LYS A 177 8.80 5.62 -10.02
N PRO A 178 8.63 6.80 -9.39
CA PRO A 178 9.22 7.04 -8.08
C PRO A 178 8.77 6.02 -7.03
N PRO A 179 9.63 5.71 -6.03
CA PRO A 179 9.30 4.79 -4.96
C PRO A 179 8.41 5.46 -3.93
N LYS A 180 7.88 4.68 -2.99
CA LYS A 180 7.37 5.24 -1.74
C LYS A 180 8.55 5.75 -0.91
N LEU A 181 8.46 6.99 -0.43
CA LEU A 181 9.47 7.57 0.46
C LEU A 181 9.32 7.03 1.90
N LEU A 182 10.37 7.12 2.73
CA LEU A 182 10.35 6.61 4.11
C LEU A 182 9.40 7.45 4.98
N VAL A 183 9.30 8.73 4.67
CA VAL A 183 8.32 9.67 5.22
C VAL A 183 7.62 10.38 4.07
N SER A 184 6.40 10.88 4.29
CA SER A 184 5.64 11.50 3.21
C SER A 184 6.38 12.71 2.62
N ARG A 185 6.19 12.95 1.32
CA ARG A 185 6.75 14.10 0.60
C ARG A 185 6.49 15.41 1.34
N GLN A 186 5.28 15.58 1.89
CA GLN A 186 4.92 16.80 2.61
C GLN A 186 5.76 17.01 3.88
N LEU A 187 6.06 15.94 4.63
CA LEU A 187 6.91 16.02 5.82
C LEU A 187 8.34 16.45 5.47
N LEU A 188 8.87 15.98 4.34
CA LEU A 188 10.24 16.31 3.91
C LEU A 188 10.41 17.74 3.41
N LEU A 189 9.34 18.34 2.86
CA LEU A 189 9.38 19.63 2.19
C LEU A 189 8.87 20.80 3.05
N LYS A 190 8.00 20.55 4.03
CA LYS A 190 7.41 21.61 4.86
C LYS A 190 8.21 21.83 6.14
N HIS A 191 8.70 23.06 6.34
CA HIS A 191 9.50 23.42 7.50
C HIS A 191 8.74 23.23 8.83
N GLU A 192 7.44 23.57 8.87
CA GLU A 192 6.57 23.38 10.05
C GLU A 192 6.48 21.91 10.53
N LEU A 193 6.79 20.95 9.64
CA LEU A 193 6.71 19.52 9.90
C LEU A 193 8.09 18.89 10.19
N GLN A 194 9.15 19.69 10.29
CA GLN A 194 10.52 19.21 10.49
C GLN A 194 10.69 18.37 11.77
N HIS A 195 9.95 18.69 12.83
CA HIS A 195 9.98 17.92 14.08
C HIS A 195 9.60 16.43 13.85
N MET A 196 8.61 16.14 12.99
CA MET A 196 8.20 14.77 12.66
C MET A 196 9.25 14.02 11.83
N VAL A 197 10.04 14.73 11.03
CA VAL A 197 11.19 14.16 10.31
C VAL A 197 12.27 13.74 11.31
N GLU A 198 12.59 14.61 12.26
CA GLU A 198 13.58 14.32 13.31
C GLU A 198 13.13 13.15 14.20
N GLU A 199 11.86 13.10 14.59
CA GLU A 199 11.29 11.93 15.29
C GLU A 199 11.44 10.63 14.48
N SER A 200 11.24 10.69 13.16
CA SER A 200 11.39 9.52 12.28
C SER A 200 12.84 9.03 12.21
N LYS A 201 13.82 9.96 12.19
CA LYS A 201 15.25 9.60 12.28
C LYS A 201 15.58 8.95 13.62
N VAL A 202 15.01 9.44 14.72
CA VAL A 202 15.21 8.85 16.06
C VAL A 202 14.64 7.44 16.12
N ARG A 203 13.42 7.21 15.61
CA ARG A 203 12.83 5.86 15.51
C ARG A 203 13.70 4.93 14.68
N MET A 204 14.21 5.42 13.54
CA MET A 204 15.11 4.65 12.70
C MET A 204 16.37 4.24 13.47
N LEU A 205 17.03 5.17 14.18
CA LEU A 205 18.19 4.87 15.04
C LEU A 205 17.89 3.80 16.09
N GLN A 206 16.71 3.85 16.71
CA GLN A 206 16.30 2.85 17.71
C GLN A 206 16.13 1.46 17.11
N GLY A 207 15.63 1.36 15.88
CA GLY A 207 15.49 0.07 15.19
C GLY A 207 16.82 -0.65 14.89
N PHE A 208 17.94 0.07 14.90
CA PHE A 208 19.29 -0.50 14.81
C PHE A 208 19.93 -0.79 16.18
N SER A 209 19.25 -0.48 17.29
CA SER A 209 19.78 -0.74 18.64
C SER A 209 19.87 -2.26 18.88
N GLY A 210 21.09 -2.79 18.88
CA GLY A 210 21.37 -4.23 19.00
C GLY A 210 22.40 -4.75 18.01
N ALA A 211 22.66 -4.03 16.92
CA ALA A 211 23.81 -4.28 16.06
C ALA A 211 25.05 -3.57 16.65
N TYR A 212 26.22 -4.23 16.61
CA TYR A 212 27.51 -3.63 16.97
C TYR A 212 27.89 -2.56 15.93
N LEU A 213 27.26 -1.40 16.01
CA LEU A 213 27.43 -0.30 15.07
C LEU A 213 28.01 0.91 15.77
N ASP A 214 28.90 1.61 15.06
CA ASP A 214 29.29 2.96 15.42
C ASP A 214 28.06 3.88 15.34
N LYS A 215 27.56 4.28 16.52
CA LYS A 215 26.36 5.12 16.64
C LYS A 215 26.51 6.48 15.95
N GLN A 216 27.72 7.04 15.92
CA GLN A 216 27.95 8.34 15.30
C GLN A 216 27.92 8.22 13.78
N TYR A 217 28.55 7.18 13.24
CA TYR A 217 28.52 6.90 11.80
C TYR A 217 27.10 6.55 11.31
N LEU A 218 26.36 5.74 12.08
CA LEU A 218 24.97 5.40 11.77
C LEU A 218 24.08 6.64 11.74
N LYS A 219 24.23 7.55 12.71
CA LYS A 219 23.50 8.82 12.73
C LYS A 219 23.76 9.64 11.47
N ARG A 220 25.03 9.78 11.06
CA ARG A 220 25.38 10.49 9.81
C ARG A 220 24.77 9.81 8.58
N SER A 221 24.82 8.49 8.52
CA SER A 221 24.24 7.73 7.40
C SER A 221 22.72 7.93 7.29
N ILE A 222 22.02 8.02 8.43
CA ILE A 222 20.59 8.34 8.48
C ILE A 222 20.34 9.78 8.01
N ASP A 223 21.14 10.74 8.47
CA ASP A 223 21.03 12.14 8.02
C ASP A 223 21.23 12.26 6.50
N ASP A 224 22.23 11.58 5.94
CA ASP A 224 22.50 11.55 4.49
C ASP A 224 21.32 10.96 3.69
N VAL A 225 20.69 9.91 4.22
CA VAL A 225 19.55 9.24 3.59
C VAL A 225 18.33 10.15 3.59
N PHE A 226 18.03 10.84 4.69
CA PHE A 226 16.93 11.78 4.75
C PHE A 226 17.17 13.02 3.87
N GLU A 227 18.42 13.45 3.71
CA GLU A 227 18.76 14.49 2.74
C GLU A 227 18.55 14.01 1.31
N PHE A 228 18.97 12.79 0.98
CA PHE A 228 18.68 12.19 -0.31
C PHE A 228 17.17 12.07 -0.56
N GLN A 229 16.39 11.64 0.43
CA GLN A 229 14.92 11.60 0.36
C GLN A 229 14.32 12.97 0.10
N ARG A 230 14.83 14.03 0.73
CA ARG A 230 14.37 15.40 0.49
C ARG A 230 14.62 15.81 -0.96
N ARG A 231 15.78 15.48 -1.51
CA ARG A 231 16.11 15.75 -2.92
C ARG A 231 15.18 14.97 -3.86
N LEU A 232 14.91 13.69 -3.59
CA LEU A 232 13.92 12.91 -4.35
C LEU A 232 12.52 13.53 -4.25
N ALA A 233 12.09 13.89 -3.04
CA ALA A 233 10.78 14.48 -2.75
C ALA A 233 10.54 15.77 -3.54
N GLN A 234 11.57 16.60 -3.74
CA GLN A 234 11.47 17.82 -4.55
C GLN A 234 11.13 17.54 -6.01
N GLN A 235 11.57 16.40 -6.54
CA GLN A 235 11.41 16.03 -7.95
C GLN A 235 10.15 15.21 -8.21
N ILE A 236 9.67 14.48 -7.20
CA ILE A 236 8.44 13.71 -7.29
C ILE A 236 7.26 14.67 -7.48
N LEU A 237 6.46 14.42 -8.52
CA LEU A 237 5.20 15.13 -8.73
C LEU A 237 4.26 14.99 -7.50
N PRO A 238 3.52 16.05 -7.13
CA PRO A 238 2.44 15.97 -6.16
C PRO A 238 1.45 14.84 -6.47
N ASP A 239 0.83 14.27 -5.43
CA ASP A 239 -0.03 13.08 -5.58
C ASP A 239 -1.20 13.30 -6.57
N VAL A 240 -1.76 14.52 -6.61
CA VAL A 240 -2.83 14.90 -7.54
C VAL A 240 -2.36 14.81 -8.99
N GLU A 241 -1.17 15.32 -9.29
CA GLU A 241 -0.59 15.28 -10.63
C GLU A 241 -0.19 13.87 -11.02
N ARG A 242 0.35 13.07 -10.07
CA ARG A 242 0.71 11.67 -10.31
C ARG A 242 -0.48 10.81 -10.74
N ASN A 243 -1.66 11.02 -10.14
CA ASN A 243 -2.88 10.30 -10.49
C ASN A 243 -3.45 10.71 -11.87
N ILE A 244 -3.09 11.89 -12.36
CA ILE A 244 -3.50 12.40 -13.68
C ILE A 244 -2.48 12.00 -14.76
N ASN A 245 -1.20 11.81 -14.39
CA ASN A 245 -0.06 11.62 -15.30
C ASN A 245 0.39 10.17 -15.56
N ILE A 246 -0.47 9.15 -15.44
CA ILE A 246 -0.22 7.89 -16.17
C ILE A 246 -0.54 8.16 -17.65
N ASN A 247 0.25 9.03 -18.25
CA ASN A 247 0.06 9.49 -19.60
C ASN A 247 0.81 8.51 -20.51
N ILE A 248 0.05 7.74 -21.31
CA ILE A 248 0.57 6.81 -22.32
C ILE A 248 1.46 7.55 -23.35
N ASN A 249 1.51 8.89 -23.31
CA ASN A 249 2.42 9.67 -24.15
C ASN A 249 3.90 9.53 -23.79
N ASN A 250 4.26 9.13 -22.56
CA ASN A 250 5.67 8.98 -22.15
C ASN A 250 6.15 7.53 -22.30
N THR A 251 6.06 7.02 -23.51
CA THR A 251 6.33 5.62 -23.85
C THR A 251 7.71 5.43 -24.46
N PHE A 252 8.33 4.28 -24.14
CA PHE A 252 9.69 3.97 -24.55
C PHE A 252 9.84 2.49 -24.95
N THR A 253 10.69 2.24 -25.94
CA THR A 253 11.45 0.99 -26.04
C THR A 253 12.65 1.04 -25.11
N LEU A 254 13.23 -0.11 -24.74
CA LEU A 254 14.44 -0.20 -23.95
C LEU A 254 15.59 0.62 -24.56
N ASN A 255 15.74 0.57 -25.89
CA ASN A 255 16.75 1.34 -26.61
C ASN A 255 16.49 2.85 -26.50
N SER A 256 15.26 3.30 -26.74
CA SER A 256 14.92 4.72 -26.64
C SER A 256 15.07 5.27 -25.22
N LEU A 257 14.71 4.50 -24.20
CA LEU A 257 14.89 4.88 -22.79
C LEU A 257 16.37 5.01 -22.44
N SER A 258 17.19 4.07 -22.91
CA SER A 258 18.63 4.08 -22.69
C SER A 258 19.32 5.28 -23.35
N ASN A 259 18.83 5.69 -24.52
CA ASN A 259 19.34 6.89 -25.19
C ASN A 259 18.89 8.18 -24.49
N ALA A 260 17.67 8.22 -23.97
CA ALA A 260 17.12 9.38 -23.25
C ALA A 260 17.78 9.58 -21.88
N PHE A 261 18.09 8.50 -21.17
CA PHE A 261 18.66 8.52 -19.82
C PHE A 261 19.90 7.60 -19.72
N PRO A 262 21.04 8.00 -20.33
CA PRO A 262 22.21 7.14 -20.51
C PRO A 262 23.04 6.89 -19.24
N SER A 263 22.88 7.70 -18.19
CA SER A 263 23.60 7.49 -16.92
C SER A 263 23.07 6.28 -16.14
N ILE A 264 21.86 5.82 -16.48
CA ILE A 264 21.23 4.64 -15.92
C ILE A 264 21.43 3.48 -16.91
N ASN A 265 22.08 2.40 -16.46
CA ASN A 265 22.26 1.23 -17.30
C ASN A 265 20.99 0.37 -17.25
N TRP A 266 19.97 0.76 -18.02
CA TRP A 266 18.66 0.11 -18.06
C TRP A 266 18.75 -1.37 -18.44
N THR A 267 19.60 -1.72 -19.42
CA THR A 267 19.81 -3.12 -19.80
C THR A 267 20.31 -3.94 -18.62
N ALA A 268 21.32 -3.46 -17.89
CA ALA A 268 21.83 -4.15 -16.71
C ALA A 268 20.78 -4.22 -15.60
N PHE A 269 20.05 -3.13 -15.37
CA PHE A 269 18.97 -3.06 -14.39
C PHE A 269 17.86 -4.09 -14.67
N PHE A 270 17.31 -4.12 -15.89
CA PHE A 270 16.22 -5.03 -16.24
C PHE A 270 16.67 -6.49 -16.34
N ASP A 271 17.94 -6.72 -16.65
CA ASP A 271 18.56 -8.05 -16.54
C ASP A 271 18.61 -8.52 -15.08
N GLY A 272 19.05 -7.64 -14.18
CA GLY A 272 19.05 -7.91 -12.74
C GLY A 272 17.65 -8.12 -12.17
N PHE A 273 16.66 -7.34 -12.64
CA PHE A 273 15.26 -7.48 -12.26
C PHE A 273 14.61 -8.75 -12.83
N GLY A 274 15.19 -9.36 -13.87
CA GLY A 274 14.72 -10.62 -14.46
C GLY A 274 13.66 -10.46 -15.55
N ILE A 275 13.53 -9.27 -16.16
CA ILE A 275 12.55 -9.02 -17.24
C ILE A 275 13.16 -8.61 -18.58
N LEU A 276 14.49 -8.55 -18.69
CA LEU A 276 15.15 -8.07 -19.92
C LEU A 276 14.68 -8.82 -21.18
N GLU A 277 14.64 -10.16 -21.13
CA GLU A 277 14.19 -10.96 -22.27
C GLU A 277 12.72 -10.71 -22.62
N LEU A 278 11.86 -10.48 -21.61
CA LEU A 278 10.45 -10.13 -21.85
C LEU A 278 10.30 -8.79 -22.58
N LEU A 279 11.10 -7.80 -22.22
CA LEU A 279 11.10 -6.49 -22.89
C LEU A 279 11.58 -6.63 -24.35
N LEU A 280 12.69 -7.33 -24.56
CA LEU A 280 13.26 -7.55 -25.91
C LEU A 280 12.34 -8.37 -26.81
N GLU A 281 11.67 -9.38 -26.26
CA GLU A 281 10.71 -10.20 -26.99
C GLU A 281 9.45 -9.40 -27.35
N SER A 282 8.93 -8.60 -26.40
CA SER A 282 7.79 -7.71 -26.64
C SER A 282 8.06 -6.73 -27.77
N GLU A 283 9.23 -6.08 -27.76
CA GLU A 283 9.63 -5.14 -28.81
C GLU A 283 9.81 -5.82 -30.17
N ARG A 284 10.39 -7.03 -30.23
CA ARG A 284 10.47 -7.79 -31.49
C ARG A 284 9.09 -8.14 -32.05
N LYS A 285 8.18 -8.66 -31.22
CA LYS A 285 6.85 -9.12 -31.64
C LYS A 285 5.95 -7.97 -32.09
N SER A 286 6.11 -6.81 -31.49
CA SER A 286 5.29 -5.62 -31.74
C SER A 286 5.86 -4.70 -32.81
N ASN A 287 6.87 -5.14 -33.57
CA ASN A 287 7.56 -4.33 -34.58
C ASN A 287 8.15 -3.04 -33.98
N ASN A 288 8.81 -3.17 -32.82
CA ASN A 288 9.39 -2.11 -32.00
C ASN A 288 8.35 -1.12 -31.42
N SER A 289 7.15 -1.58 -31.05
CA SER A 289 6.28 -0.78 -30.18
C SER A 289 6.88 -0.66 -28.77
N PHE A 290 6.40 0.30 -27.99
CA PHE A 290 6.90 0.52 -26.64
C PHE A 290 6.56 -0.64 -25.71
N SER A 291 7.44 -0.90 -24.76
CA SER A 291 7.26 -1.87 -23.67
C SER A 291 7.30 -1.19 -22.29
N LEU A 292 7.67 0.09 -22.26
CA LEU A 292 7.95 0.88 -21.05
C LEU A 292 7.15 2.20 -21.05
N ILE A 293 6.71 2.62 -19.87
CA ILE A 293 6.10 3.93 -19.60
C ILE A 293 6.89 4.62 -18.48
N VAL A 294 7.17 5.91 -18.65
CA VAL A 294 7.77 6.76 -17.61
C VAL A 294 6.84 7.93 -17.28
N PRO A 295 5.97 7.80 -16.27
CA PRO A 295 4.98 8.84 -15.94
C PRO A 295 5.62 10.16 -15.53
N ASP A 296 6.75 10.09 -14.80
CA ASP A 296 7.44 11.24 -14.24
C ASP A 296 8.85 11.38 -14.86
N LEU A 297 8.89 12.02 -16.04
CA LEU A 297 10.14 12.25 -16.77
C LEU A 297 11.11 13.16 -15.99
N ASN A 298 10.60 14.10 -15.18
CA ASN A 298 11.43 14.99 -14.38
C ASN A 298 12.17 14.18 -13.30
N TYR A 299 11.47 13.26 -12.64
CA TYR A 299 12.09 12.38 -11.65
C TYR A 299 13.17 11.50 -12.26
N VAL A 300 12.89 10.82 -13.38
CA VAL A 300 13.88 9.95 -14.03
C VAL A 300 15.05 10.77 -14.63
N GLY A 301 14.76 11.96 -15.16
CA GLY A 301 15.78 12.92 -15.60
C GLY A 301 16.70 13.35 -14.46
N PHE A 302 16.13 13.64 -13.28
CA PHE A 302 16.93 13.94 -12.09
C PHE A 302 17.82 12.76 -11.67
N LEU A 303 17.30 11.53 -11.67
CA LEU A 303 18.12 10.35 -11.40
C LEU A 303 19.25 10.24 -12.42
N ASN A 304 18.96 10.43 -13.70
CA ASN A 304 19.97 10.43 -14.75
C ASN A 304 21.08 11.46 -14.50
N THR A 305 20.74 12.66 -14.05
CA THR A 305 21.72 13.70 -13.67
C THR A 305 22.52 13.32 -12.42
N ILE A 306 21.89 12.76 -11.38
CA ILE A 306 22.62 12.32 -10.17
C ILE A 306 23.69 11.29 -10.51
N PHE A 307 23.38 10.34 -11.39
CA PHE A 307 24.29 9.26 -11.75
C PHE A 307 25.23 9.61 -12.92
N GLU A 308 25.16 10.83 -13.45
CA GLU A 308 26.12 11.30 -14.45
C GLU A 308 27.55 11.30 -13.86
N GLY A 309 28.52 10.80 -14.62
CA GLY A 309 29.91 10.67 -14.16
C GLY A 309 30.17 9.57 -13.11
N GLN A 310 29.13 8.92 -12.58
CA GLN A 310 29.19 7.76 -11.68
C GLN A 310 30.12 7.89 -10.46
N HIS A 311 29.90 8.89 -9.60
CA HIS A 311 30.72 9.01 -8.39
C HIS A 311 30.31 8.02 -7.28
N GLN A 312 31.29 7.63 -6.47
CA GLN A 312 31.15 6.70 -5.35
C GLN A 312 30.03 7.11 -4.37
N GLN A 313 29.89 8.42 -4.17
CA GLN A 313 28.97 8.98 -3.19
C GLN A 313 27.50 8.74 -3.54
N GLN A 314 27.12 8.86 -4.82
CA GLN A 314 25.72 8.65 -5.24
C GLN A 314 25.34 7.16 -5.15
N GLN A 315 26.26 6.27 -5.52
CA GLN A 315 26.07 4.83 -5.33
C GLN A 315 25.92 4.48 -3.84
N GLN A 316 26.70 5.13 -2.97
CA GLN A 316 26.57 4.97 -1.52
C GLN A 316 25.22 5.46 -1.00
N TRP A 317 24.77 6.66 -1.38
CA TRP A 317 23.46 7.18 -0.99
C TRP A 317 22.31 6.29 -1.47
N ALA A 318 22.36 5.85 -2.72
CA ALA A 318 21.38 4.96 -3.31
C ALA A 318 21.33 3.60 -2.59
N THR A 319 22.49 3.01 -2.32
CA THR A 319 22.59 1.73 -1.60
C THR A 319 22.08 1.87 -0.17
N ASN A 320 22.46 2.95 0.53
CA ASN A 320 21.96 3.23 1.86
C ASN A 320 20.44 3.40 1.84
N GLN A 321 19.89 4.18 0.92
CA GLN A 321 18.45 4.37 0.77
C GLN A 321 17.72 3.02 0.62
N THR A 322 18.21 2.13 -0.25
CA THR A 322 17.63 0.79 -0.43
C THR A 322 17.71 -0.06 0.84
N VAL A 323 18.84 -0.01 1.56
CA VAL A 323 19.01 -0.66 2.86
C VAL A 323 18.02 -0.12 3.88
N PHE A 324 17.92 1.21 4.01
CA PHE A 324 17.00 1.84 4.95
C PHE A 324 15.54 1.64 4.58
N ASN A 325 15.20 1.46 3.30
CA ASN A 325 13.87 1.02 2.88
C ASN A 325 13.56 -0.38 3.41
N LEU A 326 14.45 -1.36 3.16
CA LEU A 326 14.29 -2.72 3.69
C LEU A 326 14.13 -2.74 5.22
N ILE A 327 14.95 -1.95 5.91
CA ILE A 327 14.97 -1.92 7.38
C ILE A 327 13.82 -1.10 7.93
N GLY A 328 13.50 0.03 7.31
CA GLY A 328 12.38 0.91 7.66
C GLY A 328 11.04 0.20 7.55
N THR A 329 10.85 -0.62 6.52
CA THR A 329 9.70 -1.52 6.40
C THR A 329 9.60 -2.38 7.66
N LYS A 330 10.69 -3.04 8.08
CA LYS A 330 10.72 -3.84 9.31
C LYS A 330 10.50 -3.04 10.60
N ILE A 331 11.11 -1.85 10.74
CA ILE A 331 10.95 -0.99 11.93
C ILE A 331 9.52 -0.48 12.04
N SER A 332 8.88 -0.08 10.93
CA SER A 332 7.47 0.34 10.94
C SER A 332 6.53 -0.76 11.42
N PHE A 333 6.90 -2.04 11.19
CA PHE A 333 6.19 -3.19 11.71
C PHE A 333 6.56 -3.53 13.17
N MET A 334 7.79 -3.25 13.62
CA MET A 334 8.24 -3.44 15.01
C MET A 334 7.79 -2.32 15.96
N ASP A 335 7.61 -1.08 15.52
CA ASP A 335 7.26 0.07 16.39
C ASP A 335 5.83 -0.02 16.95
N ASN A 336 4.98 -0.88 16.39
CA ASN A 336 3.70 -1.24 17.03
C ASN A 336 3.90 -2.13 18.28
N GLU A 337 5.06 -2.77 18.49
CA GLU A 337 5.36 -3.55 19.71
C GLU A 337 5.68 -2.67 20.92
N THR A 338 6.21 -1.47 20.73
CA THR A 338 6.51 -0.55 21.86
C THR A 338 5.25 0.07 22.45
N ARG A 339 4.12 0.03 21.73
CA ARG A 339 2.78 0.41 22.22
C ARG A 339 2.13 -0.60 23.18
N GLY A 340 2.85 -1.63 23.55
CA GLY A 340 2.44 -2.53 24.63
C GLY A 340 2.62 -3.97 24.20
N ARG A 341 3.05 -4.77 25.16
CA ARG A 341 3.12 -6.23 25.11
C ARG A 341 1.71 -6.84 25.09
N ASP A 342 0.85 -6.35 24.21
CA ASP A 342 -0.53 -6.82 23.99
C ASP A 342 -0.50 -7.80 22.80
N SER A 343 -0.96 -9.03 23.03
CA SER A 343 -1.01 -10.08 22.01
C SER A 343 -1.79 -9.64 20.76
N ARG A 344 -2.70 -8.67 20.89
CA ARG A 344 -3.44 -8.08 19.77
C ARG A 344 -2.58 -7.25 18.81
N ALA A 345 -1.52 -6.58 19.30
CA ALA A 345 -0.61 -5.82 18.44
C ALA A 345 0.25 -6.75 17.58
N SER A 346 0.77 -7.83 18.16
CA SER A 346 1.50 -8.89 17.43
C SER A 346 0.60 -9.60 16.42
N LEU A 347 -0.66 -9.86 16.78
CA LEU A 347 -1.65 -10.50 15.91
C LEU A 347 -2.00 -9.61 14.71
N GLY A 348 -2.19 -8.31 14.92
CA GLY A 348 -2.45 -7.33 13.86
C GLY A 348 -1.27 -7.16 12.88
N ASN A 349 -0.03 -7.20 13.38
CA ASN A 349 1.16 -7.11 12.55
C ASN A 349 1.32 -8.34 11.65
N CYS A 350 1.21 -9.55 12.20
CA CYS A 350 1.27 -10.77 11.39
C CYS A 350 0.13 -10.85 10.38
N LEU A 351 -1.08 -10.46 10.77
CA LEU A 351 -2.21 -10.39 9.86
C LEU A 351 -1.90 -9.47 8.66
N THR A 352 -1.36 -8.29 8.92
CA THR A 352 -0.98 -7.32 7.87
C THR A 352 0.07 -7.90 6.92
N GLN A 353 1.13 -8.51 7.45
CA GLN A 353 2.18 -9.13 6.64
C GLN A 353 1.64 -10.27 5.76
N MET A 354 0.78 -11.10 6.33
CA MET A 354 0.21 -12.23 5.61
C MET A 354 -0.73 -11.76 4.49
N ILE A 355 -1.50 -10.69 4.71
CA ILE A 355 -2.33 -10.06 3.68
C ILE A 355 -1.48 -9.52 2.54
N GLU A 356 -0.33 -8.92 2.83
CA GLU A 356 0.58 -8.39 1.80
C GLU A 356 1.24 -9.50 0.99
N VAL A 357 1.74 -10.57 1.63
CA VAL A 357 2.53 -11.61 0.98
C VAL A 357 1.66 -12.71 0.34
N MET A 358 0.49 -12.99 0.92
CA MET A 358 -0.37 -14.11 0.51
C MET A 358 -1.87 -13.74 0.38
N PRO A 359 -2.24 -12.61 -0.29
CA PRO A 359 -3.60 -12.11 -0.33
C PRO A 359 -4.59 -13.14 -0.91
N PHE A 360 -4.20 -13.86 -1.95
CA PHE A 360 -5.06 -14.84 -2.61
C PHE A 360 -5.26 -16.11 -1.79
N ALA A 361 -4.22 -16.57 -1.05
CA ALA A 361 -4.33 -17.75 -0.20
C ALA A 361 -5.29 -17.49 0.98
N ILE A 362 -5.18 -16.29 1.55
CA ILE A 362 -6.10 -15.82 2.58
C ILE A 362 -7.50 -15.68 2.00
N GLY A 363 -7.66 -15.00 0.87
CA GLY A 363 -8.94 -14.83 0.19
C GLY A 363 -9.64 -16.17 -0.10
N TYR A 364 -8.90 -17.15 -0.64
CA TYR A 364 -9.39 -18.51 -0.89
C TYR A 364 -9.91 -19.20 0.38
N SER A 365 -9.21 -19.04 1.50
CA SER A 365 -9.58 -19.67 2.77
C SER A 365 -10.73 -18.91 3.45
N TYR A 366 -10.68 -17.57 3.39
CA TYR A 366 -11.66 -16.65 3.96
C TYR A 366 -13.05 -16.85 3.37
N VAL A 367 -13.17 -16.93 2.05
CA VAL A 367 -14.50 -17.06 1.41
C VAL A 367 -15.22 -18.37 1.74
N LYS A 368 -14.51 -19.39 2.22
CA LYS A 368 -15.10 -20.69 2.60
C LYS A 368 -15.78 -20.66 3.96
N ILE A 369 -15.41 -19.72 4.83
CA ILE A 369 -15.96 -19.61 6.19
C ILE A 369 -17.14 -18.63 6.27
N ILE A 370 -17.45 -17.95 5.16
CA ILE A 370 -18.58 -17.04 5.03
C ILE A 370 -19.83 -17.88 4.73
N GLU A 371 -20.76 -17.89 5.68
CA GLU A 371 -22.11 -18.44 5.49
C GLU A 371 -22.93 -17.53 4.54
N ASN A 372 -23.90 -18.10 3.82
CA ASN A 372 -24.77 -17.39 2.87
C ASN A 372 -24.03 -16.60 1.78
N ARG A 373 -22.83 -17.05 1.40
CA ARG A 373 -21.98 -16.39 0.40
C ARG A 373 -22.70 -16.11 -0.93
N GLU A 374 -23.50 -17.05 -1.41
CA GLU A 374 -24.21 -16.90 -2.69
C GLU A 374 -25.26 -15.79 -2.63
N ASP A 375 -26.01 -15.71 -1.54
CA ASP A 375 -26.99 -14.65 -1.29
C ASP A 375 -26.30 -13.29 -1.21
N ILE A 376 -25.21 -13.18 -0.45
CA ILE A 376 -24.40 -11.95 -0.37
C ILE A 376 -23.91 -11.51 -1.76
N ILE A 377 -23.43 -12.44 -2.59
CA ILE A 377 -22.98 -12.12 -3.95
C ILE A 377 -24.14 -11.63 -4.81
N ASN A 378 -25.32 -12.23 -4.70
CA ASN A 378 -26.48 -11.83 -5.47
C ASN A 378 -26.98 -10.44 -5.03
N ASP A 379 -27.03 -10.17 -3.73
CA ASP A 379 -27.41 -8.87 -3.17
C ASP A 379 -26.43 -7.77 -3.64
N VAL A 380 -25.12 -8.01 -3.54
CA VAL A 380 -24.10 -7.06 -4.00
C VAL A 380 -24.20 -6.80 -5.50
N LYS A 381 -24.48 -7.82 -6.32
CA LYS A 381 -24.72 -7.65 -7.76
C LYS A 381 -25.96 -6.79 -8.04
N GLN A 382 -27.03 -7.01 -7.28
CA GLN A 382 -28.26 -6.23 -7.43
C GLN A 382 -28.04 -4.78 -7.02
N LEU A 383 -27.40 -4.53 -5.87
CA LEU A 383 -27.01 -3.18 -5.44
C LEU A 383 -26.11 -2.49 -6.45
N THR A 384 -25.15 -3.22 -7.02
CA THR A 384 -24.27 -2.70 -8.09
C THR A 384 -25.09 -2.28 -9.31
N THR A 385 -26.09 -3.06 -9.70
CA THR A 385 -27.01 -2.74 -10.81
C THR A 385 -27.77 -1.45 -10.53
N PHE A 386 -28.37 -1.31 -9.34
CA PHE A 386 -29.08 -0.09 -8.95
C PHE A 386 -28.17 1.14 -8.95
N ILE A 387 -26.92 0.99 -8.53
CA ILE A 387 -25.92 2.07 -8.60
C ILE A 387 -25.67 2.47 -10.06
N PHE A 388 -25.42 1.52 -10.96
CA PHE A 388 -25.22 1.80 -12.38
C PHE A 388 -26.43 2.50 -13.03
N GLU A 389 -27.64 2.04 -12.72
CA GLU A 389 -28.88 2.65 -13.20
C GLU A 389 -29.03 4.10 -12.71
N ALA A 390 -28.81 4.36 -11.41
CA ALA A 390 -28.85 5.70 -10.84
C ALA A 390 -27.78 6.62 -11.44
N PHE A 391 -26.56 6.11 -11.69
CA PHE A 391 -25.51 6.86 -12.39
C PHE A 391 -25.93 7.21 -13.82
N ALA A 392 -26.52 6.27 -14.56
CA ALA A 392 -27.00 6.51 -15.91
C ALA A 392 -28.12 7.58 -15.95
N GLU A 393 -29.04 7.55 -14.98
CA GLU A 393 -30.09 8.56 -14.82
C GLU A 393 -29.52 9.94 -14.50
N MET A 394 -28.56 10.01 -13.58
CA MET A 394 -27.85 11.25 -13.24
C MET A 394 -27.10 11.83 -14.45
N LEU A 395 -26.42 10.99 -15.24
CA LEU A 395 -25.74 11.43 -16.47
C LEU A 395 -26.72 12.02 -17.49
N ASN A 396 -27.90 11.40 -17.64
CA ASN A 396 -28.93 11.90 -18.54
C ASN A 396 -29.47 13.27 -18.12
N SER A 397 -29.74 13.46 -16.82
CA SER A 397 -30.31 14.70 -16.26
C SER A 397 -29.30 15.85 -16.11
N THR A 398 -28.01 15.56 -16.15
CA THR A 398 -26.94 16.54 -15.98
C THR A 398 -26.94 17.62 -17.09
N SER A 399 -26.93 18.91 -16.73
CA SER A 399 -26.98 20.01 -17.70
C SER A 399 -25.62 20.47 -18.23
N TRP A 400 -24.52 20.19 -17.52
CA TRP A 400 -23.18 20.69 -17.87
C TRP A 400 -22.47 19.88 -18.96
N ALA A 401 -22.91 18.66 -19.25
CA ALA A 401 -22.29 17.77 -20.23
C ALA A 401 -23.02 17.81 -21.59
N THR A 402 -22.27 17.79 -22.68
CA THR A 402 -22.83 17.73 -24.04
C THR A 402 -23.46 16.37 -24.31
N ALA A 403 -24.36 16.30 -25.30
CA ALA A 403 -24.97 15.03 -25.72
C ALA A 403 -23.91 13.99 -26.15
N GLU A 404 -22.84 14.44 -26.80
CA GLU A 404 -21.72 13.58 -27.19
C GLU A 404 -20.99 13.02 -25.97
N THR A 405 -20.62 13.86 -25.00
CA THR A 405 -19.98 13.40 -23.75
C THR A 405 -20.86 12.42 -22.99
N LYS A 406 -22.17 12.68 -22.89
CA LYS A 406 -23.12 11.76 -22.24
C LYS A 406 -23.15 10.40 -22.93
N ARG A 407 -23.20 10.37 -24.26
CA ARG A 407 -23.17 9.13 -25.06
C ARG A 407 -21.90 8.31 -24.80
N HIS A 408 -20.74 8.97 -24.74
CA HIS A 408 -19.47 8.30 -24.43
C HIS A 408 -19.41 7.80 -22.98
N ALA A 409 -19.92 8.59 -22.02
CA ALA A 409 -19.98 8.19 -20.62
C ALA A 409 -20.91 6.98 -20.43
N GLN A 410 -22.06 6.95 -21.10
CA GLN A 410 -22.99 5.82 -21.09
C GLN A 410 -22.41 4.56 -21.71
N ALA A 411 -21.60 4.68 -22.77
CA ALA A 411 -20.93 3.53 -23.36
C ALA A 411 -19.80 2.96 -22.47
N LYS A 412 -19.33 3.74 -21.48
CA LYS A 412 -18.30 3.35 -20.53
C LYS A 412 -18.88 2.75 -19.24
N LEU A 413 -20.07 3.19 -18.83
CA LEU A 413 -20.87 2.51 -17.82
C LEU A 413 -21.24 1.10 -18.31
#